data_AF-C5P3H6-F1
#
_entry.id   AF-C5P3H6-F1
#
_cell.length_a   1.000
_cell.length_b   1.000
_cell.length_c   1.000
_cell.angle_alpha   90.00
_cell.angle_beta   90.00
_cell.angle_gamma   90.00
#
_symmetry.space_group_name_H-M   'P 1'
#
loop_
_entity.id
_entity.type
_entity.pdbx_description
1 polymer ?
#
loop_
_entity_poly.entity_id
_entity_poly.type
_entity_poly.pdbx_seq_one_letter_code
_entity_poly.pdbx_strand_id
1 'polypeptide(L)'
;MATPEIVHLPLPHLPDGWDGGEKGFKVLGSLSAANQRTVEPVGPHFLAHARRKRHNRTFSEDDRILAQENVKKVEDEDDGEISEPEDPIMLQRDAKDWKGQDHYAVLGLSKYRYKATNEQIKRAHRKKVLRHHPDKKAASGDSDENDNFFKCIQKATEILLDPVRRRQWDSVDELANVSPPGPKKKGDFFKLWSPYFESEARFSKITPVPMLGDENSTKEEVEEFYNFWYNFDSWRSFEYEDEDVPDDNENRDHKRHIERKNANARRKKKTEDTARLRKTVDDALAADARIKKFRREEHANKNKRRLEREAEAKRLAEEKEKARLEEERLKKEREEAAKAEKAEGKKAKEAAKNAAKKNKRVLKGSVKDVNYFVESGDASVAQIDSVLGDVEQIMSQINNEELAALAGKLGKAGKDAAAVKAVYAEEAARLVGDGKIKDTDIKIFRT
;
A
#
# COMPACT_ATOMS: atom_id res chain seq x y z
N MET A 1 74.06 41.24 -33.26
CA MET A 1 74.39 39.82 -33.43
C MET A 1 74.74 39.29 -32.06
N ALA A 2 73.89 38.45 -31.46
CA ALA A 2 74.14 37.93 -30.12
C ALA A 2 75.15 36.79 -30.21
N THR A 3 76.27 36.91 -29.49
CA THR A 3 77.26 35.85 -29.32
C THR A 3 76.67 34.77 -28.40
N PRO A 4 76.68 33.48 -28.78
CA PRO A 4 76.15 32.42 -27.94
C PRO A 4 76.98 32.30 -26.65
N GLU A 5 76.31 32.34 -25.51
CA GLU A 5 76.90 32.09 -24.20
C GLU A 5 77.10 30.58 -24.04
N ILE A 6 78.37 30.14 -23.96
CA ILE A 6 78.72 28.73 -23.79
C ILE A 6 78.62 28.41 -22.31
N VAL A 7 77.55 27.72 -21.92
CA VAL A 7 77.37 27.21 -20.55
C VAL A 7 78.22 25.95 -20.38
N HIS A 8 79.35 26.07 -19.69
CA HIS A 8 80.15 24.92 -19.26
C HIS A 8 79.46 24.26 -18.05
N LEU A 9 78.68 23.21 -18.31
CA LEU A 9 78.20 22.31 -17.27
C LEU A 9 79.36 21.36 -16.89
N PRO A 10 79.89 21.40 -15.66
CA PRO A 10 80.86 20.40 -15.23
C PRO A 10 80.16 19.04 -15.19
N LEU A 11 80.65 18.08 -15.97
CA LEU A 11 80.20 16.70 -15.90
C LEU A 11 80.45 16.17 -14.47
N PRO A 12 79.54 15.33 -13.93
CA PRO A 12 79.74 14.75 -12.60
C PRO A 12 81.05 13.96 -12.53
N HIS A 13 81.70 14.04 -11.38
CA HIS A 13 82.93 13.31 -11.07
C HIS A 13 82.64 11.80 -11.09
N LEU A 14 83.56 11.05 -11.70
CA LEU A 14 83.43 9.60 -11.80
C LEU A 14 83.63 8.97 -10.41
N PRO A 15 82.93 7.87 -10.07
CA PRO A 15 83.05 7.22 -8.77
C PRO A 15 84.47 6.72 -8.48
N ASP A 16 84.89 6.74 -7.21
CA ASP A 16 86.24 6.41 -6.71
C ASP A 16 86.73 4.96 -6.94
N GLY A 17 86.00 4.15 -7.72
CA GLY A 17 86.37 2.79 -8.13
C GLY A 17 86.42 2.59 -9.64
N TRP A 18 86.40 3.66 -10.43
CA TRP A 18 86.45 3.59 -11.88
C TRP A 18 87.87 3.28 -12.36
N ASP A 19 88.09 2.08 -12.89
CA ASP A 19 89.40 1.56 -13.29
C ASP A 19 89.88 2.05 -14.66
N GLY A 20 89.12 2.94 -15.31
CA GLY A 20 89.47 3.53 -16.61
C GLY A 20 89.60 2.52 -17.76
N GLY A 21 89.20 1.25 -17.57
CA GLY A 21 89.50 0.16 -18.47
C GLY A 21 88.33 -0.18 -19.41
N GLU A 22 88.65 -0.44 -20.68
CA GLU A 22 87.74 -0.82 -21.78
C GLU A 22 86.83 -2.06 -21.52
N LYS A 23 86.87 -2.66 -20.33
CA LYS A 23 86.12 -3.88 -19.97
C LYS A 23 84.82 -3.62 -19.20
N GLY A 24 84.50 -2.36 -18.86
CA GLY A 24 83.30 -1.98 -18.10
C GLY A 24 82.20 -1.25 -18.90
N PHE A 25 82.45 -0.88 -20.16
CA PHE A 25 81.48 -0.13 -20.97
C PHE A 25 80.65 -1.06 -21.87
N LYS A 26 79.36 -1.22 -21.54
CA LYS A 26 78.38 -1.77 -22.49
C LYS A 26 77.84 -0.63 -23.33
N VAL A 27 78.27 -0.54 -24.60
CA VAL A 27 77.68 0.42 -25.56
C VAL A 27 76.20 0.07 -25.73
N LEU A 28 75.31 0.89 -25.16
CA LEU A 28 73.86 0.68 -25.26
C LEU A 28 73.30 1.13 -26.62
N GLY A 29 74.07 1.92 -27.38
CA GLY A 29 73.75 2.41 -28.71
C GLY A 29 74.59 3.65 -29.05
N SER A 30 74.58 4.06 -30.31
CA SER A 30 75.13 5.34 -30.75
C SER A 30 74.06 6.43 -30.68
N LEU A 31 74.45 7.68 -30.39
CA LEU A 31 73.57 8.81 -30.62
C LEU A 31 73.14 8.82 -32.09
N SER A 32 71.85 9.03 -32.34
CA SER A 32 71.38 9.25 -33.71
C SER A 32 72.03 10.52 -34.27
N ALA A 33 72.31 10.51 -35.58
CA ALA A 33 72.83 11.69 -36.25
C ALA A 33 71.87 12.88 -36.04
N ALA A 34 72.44 14.08 -35.84
CA ALA A 34 71.64 15.29 -35.73
C ALA A 34 70.84 15.49 -37.03
N ASN A 35 69.51 15.50 -36.90
CA ASN A 35 68.62 15.75 -38.03
C ASN A 35 68.35 17.25 -38.11
N GLN A 36 68.83 17.88 -39.18
CA GLN A 36 68.46 19.25 -39.50
C GLN A 36 66.99 19.24 -39.93
N ARG A 37 66.12 19.87 -39.13
CA ARG A 37 64.70 20.04 -39.45
C ARG A 37 64.41 21.49 -39.73
N THR A 38 63.65 21.73 -40.79
CA THR A 38 63.07 23.05 -41.07
C THR A 38 61.97 23.28 -40.04
N VAL A 39 62.16 24.27 -39.17
CA VAL A 39 61.11 24.70 -38.23
C VAL A 39 60.25 25.71 -38.95
N GLU A 40 59.00 25.33 -39.22
CA GLU A 40 58.05 26.27 -39.81
C GLU A 40 57.65 27.34 -38.79
N PRO A 41 57.48 28.61 -39.23
CA PRO A 41 57.08 29.72 -38.37
C PRO A 41 55.58 29.64 -38.04
N VAL A 42 55.17 28.57 -37.37
CA VAL A 42 53.77 28.29 -37.02
C VAL A 42 53.63 28.02 -35.54
N GLY A 43 52.41 28.23 -35.01
CA GLY A 43 52.08 27.95 -33.62
C GLY A 43 52.19 29.15 -32.66
N PRO A 44 51.78 28.95 -31.40
CA PRO A 44 51.52 30.03 -30.45
C PRO A 44 52.78 30.84 -30.12
N HIS A 45 53.95 30.21 -30.05
CA HIS A 45 55.20 30.90 -29.73
C HIS A 45 55.71 31.77 -30.87
N PHE A 46 55.57 31.31 -32.13
CA PHE A 46 55.90 32.13 -33.29
C PHE A 46 54.96 33.33 -33.39
N LEU A 47 53.65 33.12 -33.22
CA LEU A 47 52.66 34.20 -33.21
C LEU A 47 52.94 35.21 -32.09
N ALA A 48 53.34 34.75 -30.89
CA ALA A 48 53.73 35.63 -29.79
C ALA A 48 55.01 36.43 -30.10
N HIS A 49 56.00 35.84 -30.76
CA HIS A 49 57.19 36.56 -31.23
C HIS A 49 56.84 37.57 -32.33
N ALA A 50 56.03 37.19 -33.32
CA ALA A 50 55.59 38.06 -34.41
C ALA A 50 54.76 39.24 -33.89
N ARG A 51 53.85 39.02 -32.93
CA ARG A 51 53.10 40.08 -32.25
C ARG A 51 54.01 41.05 -31.53
N ARG A 52 54.95 40.55 -30.69
CA ARG A 52 55.95 41.38 -30.00
C ARG A 52 56.76 42.24 -30.97
N LYS A 53 57.26 41.62 -32.05
CA LYS A 53 58.03 42.31 -33.09
C LYS A 53 57.20 43.34 -33.85
N ARG A 54 55.93 43.05 -34.15
CA ARG A 54 55.01 43.97 -34.84
C ARG A 54 54.68 45.20 -33.98
N HIS A 55 54.55 45.01 -32.67
CA HIS A 55 54.16 46.09 -31.75
C HIS A 55 55.34 46.74 -31.01
N ASN A 56 56.59 46.35 -31.33
CA ASN A 56 57.80 46.81 -30.63
C ASN A 56 57.70 46.68 -29.10
N ARG A 57 57.21 45.53 -28.63
CA ARG A 57 57.04 45.25 -27.20
C ARG A 57 58.11 44.30 -26.68
N THR A 58 58.55 44.54 -25.45
CA THR A 58 59.29 43.54 -24.68
C THR A 58 58.40 42.35 -24.33
N PHE A 59 59.01 41.24 -23.87
CA PHE A 59 58.24 40.08 -23.43
C PHE A 59 57.30 40.41 -22.27
N SER A 60 57.78 41.12 -21.27
CA SER A 60 57.00 41.52 -20.09
C SER A 60 55.84 42.47 -20.42
N GLU A 61 56.04 43.40 -21.36
CA GLU A 61 54.98 44.30 -21.82
C GLU A 61 53.89 43.58 -22.61
N ASP A 62 54.26 42.70 -23.55
CA ASP A 62 53.29 41.95 -24.35
C ASP A 62 52.51 40.94 -23.50
N ASP A 63 53.16 40.31 -22.53
CA ASP A 63 52.52 39.40 -21.58
C ASP A 63 51.54 40.15 -20.67
N ARG A 64 51.91 41.34 -20.19
CA ARG A 64 51.00 42.23 -19.43
C ARG A 64 49.79 42.66 -20.25
N ILE A 65 49.98 43.01 -21.53
CA ILE A 65 48.89 43.47 -22.40
C ILE A 65 47.96 42.31 -22.74
N LEU A 66 48.50 41.12 -23.05
CA LEU A 66 47.67 39.93 -23.25
C LEU A 66 46.90 39.55 -21.99
N ALA A 67 47.53 39.65 -20.82
CA ALA A 67 46.84 39.44 -19.56
C ALA A 67 45.69 40.44 -19.40
N GLN A 68 45.90 41.73 -19.68
CA GLN A 68 44.85 42.75 -19.64
C GLN A 68 43.74 42.50 -20.68
N GLU A 69 44.09 42.09 -21.90
CA GLU A 69 43.11 41.77 -22.96
C GLU A 69 42.26 40.55 -22.60
N ASN A 70 42.87 39.52 -22.01
CA ASN A 70 42.16 38.35 -21.49
C ASN A 70 41.24 38.72 -20.33
N VAL A 71 41.67 39.60 -19.41
CA VAL A 71 40.82 40.11 -18.32
C VAL A 71 39.62 40.85 -18.90
N LYS A 72 39.85 41.77 -19.83
CA LYS A 72 38.78 42.54 -20.48
C LYS A 72 37.79 41.64 -21.22
N LYS A 73 38.29 40.62 -21.93
CA LYS A 73 37.44 39.63 -22.60
C LYS A 73 36.56 38.86 -21.61
N VAL A 74 37.10 38.50 -20.44
CA VAL A 74 36.34 37.82 -19.37
C VAL A 74 35.33 38.76 -18.71
N GLU A 75 35.62 40.06 -18.61
CA GLU A 75 34.69 41.08 -18.10
C GLU A 75 33.54 41.34 -19.10
N ASP A 76 33.85 41.50 -20.39
CA ASP A 76 32.88 41.83 -21.46
C ASP A 76 31.94 40.65 -21.82
N GLU A 77 32.38 39.39 -21.69
CA GLU A 77 31.54 38.21 -21.98
C GLU A 77 30.45 37.95 -20.93
N ASP A 78 30.50 38.57 -19.75
CA ASP A 78 29.72 38.14 -18.57
C ASP A 78 29.25 39.30 -17.66
N ASP A 79 29.00 40.48 -18.21
CA ASP A 79 28.56 41.64 -17.42
C ASP A 79 27.11 41.52 -16.92
N GLY A 80 26.37 40.49 -17.38
CA GLY A 80 24.95 40.30 -17.05
C GLY A 80 24.60 39.16 -16.10
N GLU A 81 25.42 38.10 -15.95
CA GLU A 81 24.96 36.85 -15.34
C GLU A 81 25.52 36.54 -13.94
N ILE A 82 26.74 37.00 -13.62
CA ILE A 82 27.47 36.69 -12.36
C ILE A 82 28.05 37.96 -11.70
N SER A 83 27.41 39.13 -11.89
CA SER A 83 27.87 40.41 -11.32
C SER A 83 26.86 40.92 -10.30
N GLU A 84 26.92 40.41 -9.07
CA GLU A 84 26.16 40.95 -7.94
C GLU A 84 26.98 42.09 -7.28
N PRO A 85 26.34 43.22 -6.89
CA PRO A 85 27.03 44.31 -6.19
C PRO A 85 27.60 43.82 -4.85
N GLU A 86 28.79 44.31 -4.51
CA GLU A 86 29.51 43.94 -3.29
C GLU A 86 29.07 44.88 -2.16
N ASP A 87 28.41 44.33 -1.15
CA ASP A 87 28.02 45.11 0.02
C ASP A 87 29.27 45.54 0.82
N PRO A 88 29.33 46.80 1.32
CA PRO A 88 30.47 47.26 2.13
C PRO A 88 30.75 46.39 3.35
N ILE A 89 29.71 45.82 3.97
CA ILE A 89 29.83 44.90 5.11
C ILE A 89 30.52 43.60 4.72
N MET A 90 30.33 43.13 3.47
CA MET A 90 30.98 41.93 2.97
C MET A 90 32.48 42.12 2.79
N LEU A 91 32.89 43.31 2.33
CA LEU A 91 34.29 43.67 2.12
C LEU A 91 35.08 43.80 3.43
N GLN A 92 34.42 44.18 4.52
CA GLN A 92 35.01 44.35 5.85
C GLN A 92 35.11 43.03 6.66
N ARG A 93 34.63 41.90 6.13
CA ARG A 93 34.65 40.61 6.85
C ARG A 93 36.08 40.09 7.03
N ASP A 94 36.38 39.62 8.24
CA ASP A 94 37.62 38.93 8.56
C ASP A 94 37.59 37.48 8.03
N ALA A 95 38.65 37.06 7.35
CA ALA A 95 38.84 35.71 6.85
C ALA A 95 38.89 34.65 7.98
N LYS A 96 39.20 35.04 9.21
CA LYS A 96 39.17 34.14 10.38
C LYS A 96 37.74 33.69 10.72
N ASP A 97 36.75 34.54 10.51
CA ASP A 97 35.33 34.20 10.70
C ASP A 97 34.70 33.61 9.43
N TRP A 98 35.41 32.69 8.76
CA TRP A 98 34.92 32.10 7.52
C TRP A 98 33.69 31.21 7.72
N LYS A 99 33.45 30.70 8.94
CA LYS A 99 32.27 29.89 9.25
C LYS A 99 30.97 30.70 9.18
N GLY A 100 30.99 31.98 9.58
CA GLY A 100 29.84 32.89 9.50
C GLY A 100 29.64 33.56 8.12
N GLN A 101 30.46 33.21 7.12
CA GLN A 101 30.40 33.82 5.80
C GLN A 101 29.46 33.07 4.86
N ASP A 102 28.78 33.84 4.00
CA ASP A 102 28.03 33.30 2.90
C ASP A 102 28.95 33.10 1.69
N HIS A 103 29.43 31.87 1.50
CA HIS A 103 30.39 31.54 0.43
C HIS A 103 29.86 31.80 -0.97
N TYR A 104 28.54 31.64 -1.19
CA TYR A 104 27.94 31.95 -2.48
C TYR A 104 27.90 33.45 -2.72
N ALA A 105 27.54 34.24 -1.71
CA ALA A 105 27.51 35.70 -1.83
C ALA A 105 28.90 36.31 -2.01
N VAL A 106 29.93 35.78 -1.34
CA VAL A 106 31.33 36.21 -1.52
C VAL A 106 31.76 36.08 -2.99
N LEU A 107 31.33 35.01 -3.68
CA LEU A 107 31.59 34.82 -5.10
C LEU A 107 30.60 35.53 -6.03
N GLY A 108 29.54 36.16 -5.53
CA GLY A 108 28.49 36.78 -6.34
C GLY A 108 27.57 35.75 -7.01
N LEU A 109 27.36 34.61 -6.35
CA LEU A 109 26.52 33.49 -6.79
C LEU A 109 25.28 33.34 -5.89
N SER A 110 24.86 34.40 -5.18
CA SER A 110 23.74 34.36 -4.23
C SER A 110 22.44 33.93 -4.89
N LYS A 111 22.24 34.29 -6.17
CA LYS A 111 21.09 33.86 -6.98
C LYS A 111 21.08 32.36 -7.28
N TYR A 112 22.25 31.76 -7.47
CA TYR A 112 22.36 30.35 -7.89
C TYR A 112 22.45 29.38 -6.70
N ARG A 113 23.15 29.74 -5.62
CA ARG A 113 23.33 28.90 -4.42
C ARG A 113 23.76 27.47 -4.78
N TYR A 114 23.14 26.47 -4.16
CA TYR A 114 23.32 25.04 -4.44
C TYR A 114 23.09 24.65 -5.92
N LYS A 115 22.41 25.48 -6.72
CA LYS A 115 22.23 25.26 -8.17
C LYS A 115 23.43 25.72 -9.00
N ALA A 116 24.41 26.42 -8.42
CA ALA A 116 25.60 26.89 -9.14
C ALA A 116 26.44 25.71 -9.65
N THR A 117 26.82 25.74 -10.91
CA THR A 117 27.71 24.73 -11.49
C THR A 117 29.16 24.96 -11.09
N ASN A 118 29.98 23.90 -11.14
CA ASN A 118 31.42 24.03 -10.87
C ASN A 118 32.11 25.02 -11.83
N GLU A 119 31.62 25.15 -13.07
CA GLU A 119 32.14 26.11 -14.04
C GLU A 119 31.80 27.55 -13.65
N GLN A 120 30.55 27.80 -13.21
CA GLN A 120 30.14 29.10 -12.68
C GLN A 120 30.96 29.49 -11.46
N ILE A 121 31.21 28.55 -10.53
CA ILE A 121 32.07 28.79 -9.35
C ILE A 121 33.50 29.15 -9.76
N LYS A 122 34.12 28.38 -10.67
CA LYS A 122 35.47 28.67 -11.17
C LYS A 122 35.56 30.02 -11.88
N ARG A 123 34.53 30.38 -12.65
CA ARG A 123 34.47 31.65 -13.37
C ARG A 123 34.31 32.83 -12.41
N ALA A 124 33.38 32.72 -11.47
CA ALA A 124 33.15 33.71 -10.41
C ALA A 124 34.43 33.97 -9.59
N HIS A 125 35.12 32.89 -9.20
CA HIS A 125 36.42 32.98 -8.53
C HIS A 125 37.46 33.76 -9.36
N ARG A 126 37.65 33.43 -10.64
CA ARG A 126 38.59 34.16 -11.52
C ARG A 126 38.25 35.65 -11.59
N LYS A 127 36.96 36.00 -11.74
CA LYS A 127 36.50 37.40 -11.79
C LYS A 127 36.79 38.13 -10.48
N LYS A 128 36.46 37.52 -9.33
CA LYS A 128 36.69 38.10 -7.99
C LYS A 128 38.18 38.28 -7.68
N VAL A 129 39.02 37.29 -8.03
CA VAL A 129 40.48 37.37 -7.87
C VAL A 129 41.05 38.53 -8.68
N LEU A 130 40.64 38.71 -9.94
CA LEU A 130 41.13 39.81 -10.79
C LEU A 130 40.72 41.21 -10.29
N ARG A 131 39.57 41.30 -9.63
CA ARG A 131 39.04 42.55 -9.08
C ARG A 131 39.66 42.92 -7.72
N HIS A 132 39.88 41.93 -6.88
CA HIS A 132 40.33 42.10 -5.48
C HIS A 132 41.75 41.61 -5.22
N HIS A 133 42.56 41.40 -6.27
CA HIS A 133 43.95 40.98 -6.09
C HIS A 133 44.72 42.04 -5.28
N PRO A 134 45.49 41.64 -4.25
CA PRO A 134 46.21 42.57 -3.38
C PRO A 134 47.17 43.47 -4.17
N ASP A 135 47.82 42.97 -5.22
CA ASP A 135 48.72 43.76 -6.09
C ASP A 135 48.01 44.93 -6.82
N LYS A 136 46.80 44.70 -7.34
CA LYS A 136 46.02 45.71 -8.06
C LYS A 136 45.46 46.78 -7.11
N LYS A 137 45.13 46.38 -5.88
CA LYS A 137 44.58 47.24 -4.82
C LYS A 137 45.67 48.03 -4.10
N ALA A 138 46.85 47.45 -3.90
CA ALA A 138 48.04 48.17 -3.41
C ALA A 138 48.43 49.32 -4.34
N ALA A 139 48.34 49.12 -5.67
CA ALA A 139 48.53 50.20 -6.65
C ALA A 139 47.47 51.32 -6.58
N SER A 140 46.35 51.08 -5.90
CA SER A 140 45.24 52.02 -5.72
C SER A 140 45.25 52.72 -4.35
N GLY A 141 46.23 52.42 -3.47
CA GLY A 141 46.43 53.09 -2.18
C GLY A 141 45.61 52.55 -1.00
N ASP A 142 44.99 51.37 -1.13
CA ASP A 142 44.06 50.79 -0.16
C ASP A 142 44.53 49.36 0.23
N SER A 143 45.46 49.25 1.20
CA SER A 143 46.28 48.04 1.38
C SER A 143 45.76 47.02 2.40
N ASP A 144 45.15 47.45 3.50
CA ASP A 144 44.99 46.57 4.68
C ASP A 144 43.59 45.93 4.81
N GLU A 145 42.52 46.64 4.42
CA GLU A 145 41.16 46.09 4.44
C GLU A 145 40.91 45.09 3.29
N ASN A 146 41.66 45.22 2.19
CA ASN A 146 41.45 44.45 0.96
C ASN A 146 42.06 43.02 0.98
N ASP A 147 43.06 42.73 1.81
CA ASP A 147 43.68 41.40 1.90
C ASP A 147 42.75 40.37 2.59
N ASN A 148 41.96 40.82 3.57
CA ASN A 148 41.00 39.96 4.25
C ASN A 148 39.91 39.47 3.30
N PHE A 149 39.34 40.35 2.49
CA PHE A 149 38.33 39.95 1.51
C PHE A 149 38.89 38.99 0.45
N PHE A 150 40.13 39.19 0.00
CA PHE A 150 40.80 38.26 -0.90
C PHE A 150 40.93 36.85 -0.29
N LYS A 151 41.30 36.75 0.98
CA LYS A 151 41.32 35.46 1.71
C LYS A 151 39.93 34.85 1.85
N CYS A 152 38.89 35.66 2.07
CA CYS A 152 37.49 35.20 2.05
C CYS A 152 37.11 34.59 0.69
N ILE A 153 37.52 35.22 -0.43
CA ILE A 153 37.30 34.68 -1.79
C ILE A 153 37.97 33.32 -1.96
N GLN A 154 39.23 33.19 -1.51
CA GLN A 154 39.97 31.92 -1.56
C GLN A 154 39.26 30.84 -0.74
N LYS A 155 38.84 31.16 0.49
CA LYS A 155 38.16 30.23 1.38
C LYS A 155 36.79 29.79 0.85
N ALA A 156 36.00 30.72 0.31
CA ALA A 156 34.72 30.42 -0.32
C ALA A 156 34.89 29.47 -1.51
N THR A 157 35.92 29.69 -2.33
CA THR A 157 36.22 28.83 -3.48
C THR A 157 36.68 27.44 -3.06
N GLU A 158 37.52 27.35 -2.02
CA GLU A 158 37.97 26.08 -1.43
C GLU A 158 36.77 25.23 -0.96
N ILE A 159 35.79 25.85 -0.31
CA ILE A 159 34.59 25.17 0.19
C ILE A 159 33.65 24.78 -0.94
N LEU A 160 33.41 25.67 -1.91
CA LEU A 160 32.42 25.46 -2.96
C LEU A 160 32.92 24.54 -4.10
N LEU A 161 34.23 24.41 -4.31
CA LEU A 161 34.77 23.49 -5.32
C LEU A 161 34.92 22.05 -4.81
N ASP A 162 35.12 21.86 -3.51
CA ASP A 162 35.16 20.54 -2.90
C ASP A 162 33.72 20.01 -2.72
N PRO A 163 33.35 18.87 -3.34
CA PRO A 163 31.98 18.38 -3.30
C PRO A 163 31.52 17.98 -1.90
N VAL A 164 32.44 17.54 -1.02
CA VAL A 164 32.13 17.14 0.36
C VAL A 164 31.90 18.38 1.20
N ARG A 165 32.81 19.36 1.14
CA ARG A 165 32.69 20.61 1.91
C ARG A 165 31.53 21.48 1.44
N ARG A 166 31.30 21.54 0.13
CA ARG A 166 30.13 22.21 -0.45
C ARG A 166 28.85 21.61 0.10
N ARG A 167 28.76 20.27 0.14
CA ARG A 167 27.60 19.57 0.69
C ARG A 167 27.43 19.81 2.19
N GLN A 168 28.51 19.91 2.97
CA GLN A 168 28.44 20.28 4.38
C GLN A 168 27.88 21.70 4.57
N TRP A 169 28.35 22.66 3.77
CA TRP A 169 27.83 24.03 3.74
C TRP A 169 26.36 24.09 3.31
N ASP A 170 26.02 23.45 2.19
CA ASP A 170 24.64 23.41 1.66
C ASP A 170 23.67 22.77 2.66
N SER A 171 24.15 21.95 3.61
CA SER A 171 23.33 21.37 4.68
C SER A 171 22.88 22.38 5.74
N VAL A 172 23.54 23.52 5.84
CA VAL A 172 23.29 24.58 6.83
C VAL A 172 22.97 25.94 6.20
N ASP A 173 22.97 26.05 4.87
CA ASP A 173 22.59 27.29 4.17
C ASP A 173 21.09 27.62 4.42
N GLU A 174 20.86 28.56 5.33
CA GLU A 174 19.53 29.04 5.69
C GLU A 174 18.89 29.91 4.60
N LEU A 175 19.69 30.64 3.83
CA LEU A 175 19.21 31.57 2.80
C LEU A 175 18.66 30.84 1.59
N ALA A 176 19.10 29.61 1.35
CA ALA A 176 18.54 28.71 0.35
C ALA A 176 17.25 28.01 0.81
N ASN A 177 16.85 28.12 2.08
CA ASN A 177 15.64 27.48 2.58
C ASN A 177 14.40 28.32 2.30
N VAL A 178 13.37 27.69 1.77
CA VAL A 178 12.03 28.28 1.69
C VAL A 178 11.32 28.04 3.01
N SER A 179 10.80 29.10 3.64
CA SER A 179 9.99 28.97 4.86
C SER A 179 8.62 28.38 4.55
N PRO A 180 8.04 27.53 5.43
CA PRO A 180 6.69 27.03 5.24
C PRO A 180 5.67 28.17 5.29
N PRO A 181 4.52 28.03 4.61
CA PRO A 181 3.47 29.04 4.66
C PRO A 181 2.93 29.18 6.10
N GLY A 182 2.74 30.42 6.54
CA GLY A 182 2.20 30.69 7.87
C GLY A 182 0.75 30.22 8.05
N PRO A 183 0.31 29.90 9.27
CA PRO A 183 -0.98 29.27 9.54
C PRO A 183 -2.21 30.11 9.14
N LYS A 184 -2.04 31.42 8.97
CA LYS A 184 -3.11 32.36 8.58
C LYS A 184 -3.04 32.78 7.11
N LYS A 185 -2.08 32.26 6.34
CA LYS A 185 -1.89 32.65 4.94
C LYS A 185 -2.99 32.02 4.10
N LYS A 186 -3.88 32.86 3.57
CA LYS A 186 -4.94 32.44 2.63
C LYS A 186 -4.36 32.39 1.23
N GLY A 187 -4.66 31.32 0.50
CA GLY A 187 -4.23 31.15 -0.89
C GLY A 187 -4.42 29.72 -1.36
N ASP A 188 -4.04 29.50 -2.62
CA ASP A 188 -3.95 28.19 -3.24
C ASP A 188 -2.94 27.31 -2.49
N PHE A 189 -3.41 26.17 -1.98
CA PHE A 189 -2.60 25.25 -1.18
C PHE A 189 -1.33 24.81 -1.91
N PHE A 190 -1.44 24.44 -3.19
CA PHE A 190 -0.33 23.93 -3.99
C PHE A 190 0.70 25.01 -4.25
N LYS A 191 0.27 26.23 -4.59
CA LYS A 191 1.20 27.35 -4.80
C LYS A 191 1.93 27.76 -3.52
N LEU A 192 1.32 27.56 -2.36
CA LEU A 192 1.91 27.88 -1.07
C LEU A 192 2.89 26.80 -0.58
N TRP A 193 2.56 25.52 -0.76
CA TRP A 193 3.30 24.41 -0.19
C TRP A 193 4.31 23.75 -1.14
N SER A 194 4.08 23.77 -2.46
CA SER A 194 5.00 23.13 -3.42
C SER A 194 6.43 23.70 -3.35
N PRO A 195 6.65 25.03 -3.30
CA PRO A 195 8.01 25.57 -3.20
C PRO A 195 8.74 25.14 -1.92
N TYR A 196 8.00 24.94 -0.82
CA TYR A 196 8.57 24.44 0.43
C TYR A 196 9.05 22.99 0.27
N PHE A 197 8.19 22.11 -0.23
CA PHE A 197 8.53 20.70 -0.41
C PHE A 197 9.60 20.49 -1.49
N GLU A 198 9.60 21.27 -2.57
CA GLU A 198 10.69 21.26 -3.57
C GLU A 198 12.03 21.71 -2.97
N SER A 199 11.99 22.74 -2.12
CA SER A 199 13.18 23.22 -1.40
C SER A 199 13.73 22.15 -0.45
N GLU A 200 12.88 21.45 0.28
CA GLU A 200 13.29 20.39 1.23
C GLU A 200 13.68 19.10 0.50
N ALA A 201 13.09 18.80 -0.66
CA ALA A 201 13.34 17.59 -1.45
C ALA A 201 14.82 17.43 -1.81
N ARG A 202 15.53 18.56 -1.97
CA ARG A 202 16.97 18.56 -2.26
C ARG A 202 17.80 17.83 -1.21
N PHE A 203 17.28 17.69 0.01
CA PHE A 203 17.94 17.01 1.13
C PHE A 203 17.65 15.51 1.20
N SER A 204 16.79 14.97 0.34
CA SER A 204 16.47 13.55 0.35
C SER A 204 17.65 12.68 -0.10
N LYS A 205 17.90 11.57 0.60
CA LYS A 205 18.75 10.48 0.08
C LYS A 205 18.03 9.58 -0.92
N ILE A 206 16.69 9.54 -0.85
CA ILE A 206 15.84 8.65 -1.65
C ILE A 206 15.32 9.43 -2.85
N THR A 207 15.50 8.89 -4.04
CA THR A 207 15.00 9.46 -5.30
C THR A 207 14.31 8.37 -6.14
N PRO A 208 13.26 8.68 -6.91
CA PRO A 208 12.63 9.99 -7.09
C PRO A 208 11.85 10.43 -5.84
N VAL A 209 11.76 11.75 -5.64
CA VAL A 209 10.97 12.35 -4.55
C VAL A 209 9.54 12.57 -5.06
N PRO A 210 8.49 12.04 -4.41
CA PRO A 210 7.11 12.34 -4.78
C PRO A 210 6.81 13.81 -4.50
N MET A 211 6.27 14.49 -5.51
CA MET A 211 5.86 15.90 -5.42
C MET A 211 4.44 16.03 -4.88
N LEU A 212 4.06 17.22 -4.41
CA LEU A 212 2.77 17.46 -3.76
C LEU A 212 1.55 17.18 -4.66
N GLY A 213 1.75 17.25 -5.98
CA GLY A 213 0.70 17.04 -6.99
C GLY A 213 -0.21 18.26 -7.15
N ASP A 214 -1.47 18.00 -7.50
CA ASP A 214 -2.50 19.00 -7.73
C ASP A 214 -3.85 18.58 -7.11
N GLU A 215 -4.91 19.34 -7.38
CA GLU A 215 -6.27 19.07 -6.88
C GLU A 215 -6.87 17.74 -7.36
N ASN A 216 -6.37 17.21 -8.48
CA ASN A 216 -6.87 16.01 -9.13
C ASN A 216 -6.04 14.75 -8.78
N SER A 217 -4.96 14.90 -8.01
CA SER A 217 -4.16 13.76 -7.56
C SER A 217 -5.02 12.73 -6.83
N THR A 218 -4.76 11.46 -7.14
CA THR A 218 -5.45 10.31 -6.59
C THR A 218 -5.14 10.14 -5.10
N LYS A 219 -5.95 9.35 -4.39
CA LYS A 219 -5.72 9.08 -2.98
C LYS A 219 -4.37 8.38 -2.77
N GLU A 220 -4.03 7.47 -3.66
CA GLU A 220 -2.81 6.68 -3.65
C GLU A 220 -1.56 7.57 -3.81
N GLU A 221 -1.57 8.50 -4.76
CA GLU A 221 -0.47 9.47 -4.96
C GLU A 221 -0.29 10.38 -3.75
N VAL A 222 -1.40 10.84 -3.15
CA VAL A 222 -1.35 11.68 -1.95
C VAL A 222 -0.84 10.90 -0.75
N GLU A 223 -1.25 9.64 -0.59
CA GLU A 223 -0.73 8.75 0.46
C GLU A 223 0.76 8.46 0.27
N GLU A 224 1.21 8.18 -0.96
CA GLU A 224 2.62 7.99 -1.29
C GLU A 224 3.46 9.23 -0.93
N PHE A 225 2.98 10.42 -1.30
CA PHE A 225 3.60 11.68 -0.93
C PHE A 225 3.77 11.81 0.59
N TYR A 226 2.69 11.72 1.37
CA TYR A 226 2.79 11.89 2.82
C TYR A 226 3.60 10.78 3.48
N ASN A 227 3.48 9.53 3.03
CA ASN A 227 4.27 8.42 3.54
C ASN A 227 5.78 8.63 3.31
N PHE A 228 6.16 9.13 2.14
CA PHE A 228 7.55 9.50 1.86
C PHE A 228 8.04 10.58 2.84
N TRP A 229 7.27 11.65 3.03
CA TRP A 229 7.67 12.76 3.89
C TRP A 229 7.68 12.43 5.39
N TYR A 230 6.81 11.52 5.86
CA TYR A 230 6.89 11.00 7.23
C TYR A 230 8.11 10.11 7.47
N ASN A 231 8.61 9.47 6.41
CA ASN A 231 9.80 8.61 6.42
C ASN A 231 11.00 9.29 5.74
N PHE A 232 11.02 10.63 5.70
CA PHE A 232 12.04 11.39 4.99
C PHE A 232 13.44 11.11 5.55
N ASP A 233 14.34 10.60 4.70
CA ASP A 233 15.73 10.39 5.06
C ASP A 233 16.60 11.52 4.53
N SER A 234 16.93 12.45 5.42
CA SER A 234 17.73 13.63 5.12
C SER A 234 19.23 13.30 5.07
N TRP A 235 19.89 13.86 4.07
CA TRP A 235 21.32 13.74 3.88
C TRP A 235 22.12 14.82 4.62
N ARG A 236 21.44 15.85 5.16
CA ARG A 236 22.04 16.94 5.94
C ARG A 236 22.93 16.39 7.06
N SER A 237 24.17 16.88 7.13
CA SER A 237 25.15 16.39 8.10
C SER A 237 25.33 17.32 9.29
N PHE A 238 25.17 18.64 9.11
CA PHE A 238 25.46 19.69 10.11
C PHE A 238 26.94 19.71 10.56
N GLU A 239 27.83 19.10 9.77
CA GLU A 239 29.27 19.03 10.07
C GLU A 239 29.99 20.36 9.87
N TYR A 240 29.45 21.25 9.03
CA TYR A 240 30.03 22.56 8.80
C TYR A 240 30.11 23.41 10.10
N GLU A 241 29.21 23.14 11.05
CA GLU A 241 29.12 23.83 12.34
C GLU A 241 29.91 23.13 13.45
N ASP A 242 30.67 22.08 13.14
CA ASP A 242 31.55 21.42 14.10
C ASP A 242 32.64 22.39 14.60
N GLU A 243 32.99 22.30 15.89
CA GLU A 243 34.16 23.00 16.43
C GLU A 243 35.45 22.37 15.91
N ASP A 244 36.50 23.18 15.72
CA ASP A 244 37.76 22.69 15.16
C ASP A 244 38.41 21.69 16.12
N VAL A 245 38.77 20.53 15.58
CA VAL A 245 39.40 19.44 16.33
C VAL A 245 40.90 19.73 16.40
N PRO A 246 41.51 19.88 17.59
CA PRO A 246 42.94 20.12 17.72
C PRO A 246 43.77 18.99 17.07
N ASP A 247 44.92 19.35 16.53
CA ASP A 247 45.83 18.41 15.85
C ASP A 247 46.34 17.32 16.80
N ASP A 248 46.74 16.17 16.23
CA ASP A 248 47.16 14.97 16.97
C ASP A 248 48.36 15.16 17.92
N ASN A 249 49.05 16.31 17.84
CA ASN A 249 50.15 16.67 18.73
C ASN A 249 49.67 17.28 20.07
N GLU A 250 48.38 17.60 20.19
CA GLU A 250 47.74 18.07 21.41
C GLU A 250 46.91 16.94 22.06
N ASN A 251 46.95 16.87 23.39
CA ASN A 251 46.37 15.82 24.25
C ASN A 251 45.20 15.03 23.61
N ARG A 252 45.40 13.72 23.38
CA ARG A 252 44.42 12.79 22.79
C ARG A 252 43.04 12.85 23.44
N ASP A 253 42.97 13.09 24.75
CA ASP A 253 41.69 13.21 25.47
C ASP A 253 40.93 14.49 25.06
N HIS A 254 41.65 15.57 24.76
CA HIS A 254 41.06 16.80 24.24
C HIS A 254 40.45 16.58 22.85
N LYS A 255 41.18 15.95 21.93
CA LYS A 255 40.67 15.56 20.61
C LYS A 255 39.38 14.73 20.71
N ARG A 256 39.40 13.67 21.52
CA ARG A 256 38.24 12.78 21.73
C ARG A 256 37.05 13.52 22.36
N HIS A 257 37.31 14.50 23.23
CA HIS A 257 36.27 15.31 23.84
C HIS A 257 35.57 16.20 22.79
N ILE A 258 36.33 16.90 21.94
CA ILE A 258 35.78 17.76 20.89
C ILE A 258 35.01 16.93 19.85
N GLU A 259 35.56 15.80 19.40
CA GLU A 259 34.86 14.90 18.47
C GLU A 259 33.52 14.41 19.04
N ARG A 260 33.47 14.09 20.34
CA ARG A 260 32.22 13.70 21.01
C ARG A 260 31.24 14.86 21.10
N LYS A 261 31.72 16.07 21.43
CA LYS A 261 30.90 17.29 21.51
C LYS A 261 30.27 17.59 20.15
N ASN A 262 31.07 17.55 19.08
CA ASN A 262 30.62 17.72 17.71
C ASN A 262 29.61 16.64 17.30
N ALA A 263 29.90 15.36 17.56
CA ALA A 263 28.96 14.27 17.26
C ALA A 263 27.61 14.42 17.99
N ASN A 264 27.62 14.86 19.24
CA ASN A 264 26.40 15.14 20.02
C ASN A 264 25.64 16.36 19.47
N ALA A 265 26.35 17.43 19.10
CA ALA A 265 25.74 18.62 18.49
C ALA A 265 25.05 18.28 17.16
N ARG A 266 25.71 17.50 16.28
CA ARG A 266 25.10 17.02 15.04
C ARG A 266 23.88 16.15 15.27
N ARG A 267 23.94 15.21 16.23
CA ARG A 267 22.78 14.37 16.60
C ARG A 267 21.60 15.22 17.06
N LYS A 268 21.86 16.23 17.89
CA LYS A 268 20.84 17.17 18.35
C LYS A 268 20.20 17.93 17.18
N LYS A 269 21.01 18.54 16.31
CA LYS A 269 20.51 19.27 15.12
C LYS A 269 19.74 18.38 14.16
N LYS A 270 20.19 17.15 13.92
CA LYS A 270 19.42 16.17 13.11
C LYS A 270 18.07 15.84 13.74
N THR A 271 18.01 15.73 15.07
CA THR A 271 16.76 15.45 15.79
C THR A 271 15.80 16.64 15.68
N GLU A 272 16.32 17.86 15.85
CA GLU A 272 15.56 19.11 15.71
C GLU A 272 15.07 19.32 14.27
N ASP A 273 15.89 19.06 13.26
CA ASP A 273 15.55 19.12 11.84
C ASP A 273 14.44 18.13 11.47
N THR A 274 14.56 16.88 11.95
CA THR A 274 13.53 15.85 11.76
C THR A 274 12.21 16.25 12.43
N ALA A 275 12.28 16.78 13.66
CA ALA A 275 11.10 17.24 14.38
C ALA A 275 10.44 18.46 13.70
N ARG A 276 11.24 19.40 13.18
CA ARG A 276 10.76 20.53 12.38
C ARG A 276 10.00 20.02 11.16
N LEU A 277 10.62 19.16 10.35
CA LEU A 277 10.02 18.66 9.12
C LEU A 277 8.72 17.90 9.41
N ARG A 278 8.70 17.01 10.41
CA ARG A 278 7.48 16.28 10.81
C ARG A 278 6.34 17.22 11.19
N LYS A 279 6.62 18.22 12.03
CA LYS A 279 5.61 19.23 12.39
C LYS A 279 5.08 19.96 11.16
N THR A 280 5.96 20.34 10.24
CA THR A 280 5.55 21.02 9.01
C THR A 280 4.75 20.12 8.06
N VAL A 281 5.06 18.83 8.01
CA VAL A 281 4.26 17.83 7.27
C VAL A 281 2.87 17.67 7.89
N ASP A 282 2.76 17.65 9.23
CA ASP A 282 1.47 17.63 9.93
C ASP A 282 0.63 18.88 9.61
N ASP A 283 1.26 20.06 9.62
CA ASP A 283 0.61 21.33 9.27
C ASP A 283 0.10 21.31 7.82
N ALA A 284 0.89 20.76 6.89
CA ALA A 284 0.49 20.60 5.48
C ALA A 284 -0.68 19.60 5.34
N LEU A 285 -0.62 18.45 6.02
CA LEU A 285 -1.67 17.43 6.02
C LEU A 285 -3.00 18.00 6.56
N ALA A 286 -2.94 18.83 7.60
CA ALA A 286 -4.11 19.48 8.17
C ALA A 286 -4.72 20.54 7.24
N ALA A 287 -3.88 21.22 6.44
CA ALA A 287 -4.30 22.21 5.46
C ALA A 287 -4.89 21.57 4.19
N ASP A 288 -4.41 20.40 3.77
CA ASP A 288 -4.79 19.75 2.50
C ASP A 288 -6.30 19.42 2.42
N ALA A 289 -6.96 19.96 1.39
CA ALA A 289 -8.39 19.75 1.13
C ALA A 289 -8.70 18.35 0.60
N ARG A 290 -7.77 17.71 -0.11
CA ARG A 290 -7.91 16.36 -0.68
C ARG A 290 -8.05 15.33 0.44
N ILE A 291 -7.23 15.44 1.48
CA ILE A 291 -7.32 14.58 2.68
C ILE A 291 -8.70 14.69 3.34
N LYS A 292 -9.25 15.91 3.44
CA LYS A 292 -10.61 16.12 3.99
C LYS A 292 -11.68 15.49 3.12
N LYS A 293 -11.54 15.58 1.79
CA LYS A 293 -12.42 14.94 0.81
C LYS A 293 -12.36 13.41 0.94
N PHE A 294 -11.17 12.82 0.92
CA PHE A 294 -10.98 11.37 1.06
C PHE A 294 -11.53 10.82 2.38
N ARG A 295 -11.30 11.51 3.50
CA ARG A 295 -11.88 11.12 4.80
C ARG A 295 -13.41 11.16 4.78
N ARG A 296 -14.01 12.18 4.15
CA ARG A 296 -15.47 12.30 4.01
C ARG A 296 -16.04 11.17 3.16
N GLU A 297 -15.40 10.87 2.03
CA GLU A 297 -15.79 9.79 1.12
C GLU A 297 -15.65 8.42 1.79
N GLU A 298 -14.56 8.18 2.52
CA GLU A 298 -14.36 6.93 3.28
C GLU A 298 -15.41 6.76 4.38
N HIS A 299 -15.73 7.82 5.13
CA HIS A 299 -16.81 7.80 6.12
C HIS A 299 -18.18 7.55 5.46
N ALA A 300 -18.47 8.19 4.33
CA ALA A 300 -19.70 7.97 3.58
C ALA A 300 -19.82 6.53 3.08
N ASN A 301 -18.75 5.96 2.53
CA ASN A 301 -18.70 4.57 2.07
C ASN A 301 -18.85 3.57 3.22
N LYS A 302 -18.17 3.81 4.35
CA LYS A 302 -18.35 2.99 5.57
C LYS A 302 -19.78 3.04 6.09
N ASN A 303 -20.39 4.23 6.15
CA ASN A 303 -21.78 4.38 6.57
C ASN A 303 -22.75 3.72 5.59
N LYS A 304 -22.55 3.87 4.28
CA LYS A 304 -23.34 3.20 3.24
C LYS A 304 -23.28 1.67 3.40
N ARG A 305 -22.07 1.10 3.54
CA ARG A 305 -21.89 -0.33 3.76
C ARG A 305 -22.54 -0.83 5.06
N ARG A 306 -22.49 -0.02 6.13
CA ARG A 306 -23.19 -0.33 7.39
C ARG A 306 -24.70 -0.37 7.19
N LEU A 307 -25.27 0.66 6.56
CA LEU A 307 -26.71 0.75 6.27
C LEU A 307 -27.19 -0.39 5.35
N GLU A 308 -26.41 -0.75 4.33
CA GLU A 308 -26.70 -1.89 3.46
C GLU A 308 -26.74 -3.21 4.24
N ARG A 309 -25.76 -3.42 5.14
CA ARG A 309 -25.71 -4.61 6.01
C ARG A 309 -26.86 -4.65 7.00
N GLU A 310 -27.23 -3.53 7.60
CA GLU A 310 -28.38 -3.42 8.50
C GLU A 310 -29.69 -3.68 7.76
N ALA A 311 -29.85 -3.15 6.54
CA ALA A 311 -31.02 -3.39 5.70
C ALA A 311 -31.13 -4.86 5.28
N GLU A 312 -30.02 -5.50 4.90
CA GLU A 312 -29.97 -6.93 4.57
C GLU A 312 -30.30 -7.79 5.81
N ALA A 313 -29.73 -7.47 6.97
CA ALA A 313 -30.03 -8.18 8.21
C ALA A 313 -31.51 -8.03 8.62
N LYS A 314 -32.09 -6.83 8.45
CA LYS A 314 -33.52 -6.60 8.70
C LYS A 314 -34.40 -7.38 7.73
N ARG A 315 -34.06 -7.40 6.43
CA ARG A 315 -34.77 -8.21 5.44
C ARG A 315 -34.72 -9.70 5.78
N LEU A 316 -33.55 -10.22 6.16
CA LEU A 316 -33.39 -11.63 6.53
C LEU A 316 -34.16 -11.96 7.83
N ALA A 317 -34.19 -11.05 8.80
CA ALA A 317 -34.97 -11.21 10.02
C ALA A 317 -36.49 -11.19 9.74
N GLU A 318 -36.97 -10.27 8.91
CA GLU A 318 -38.37 -10.22 8.47
C GLU A 318 -38.78 -11.46 7.67
N GLU A 319 -37.90 -11.98 6.81
CA GLU A 319 -38.14 -13.21 6.06
C GLU A 319 -38.17 -14.44 6.97
N LYS A 320 -37.25 -14.54 7.94
CA LYS A 320 -37.26 -15.62 8.95
C LYS A 320 -38.49 -15.56 9.85
N GLU A 321 -38.90 -14.36 10.28
CA GLU A 321 -40.14 -14.18 11.06
C GLU A 321 -41.37 -14.58 10.24
N LYS A 322 -41.46 -14.17 8.98
CA LYS A 322 -42.53 -14.59 8.07
C LYS A 322 -42.55 -16.11 7.88
N ALA A 323 -41.39 -16.73 7.65
CA ALA A 323 -41.27 -18.18 7.51
C ALA A 323 -41.69 -18.92 8.80
N ARG A 324 -41.29 -18.41 9.97
CA ARG A 324 -41.71 -18.98 11.27
C ARG A 324 -43.21 -18.88 11.49
N LEU A 325 -43.80 -17.72 11.18
CA LEU A 325 -45.25 -17.52 11.28
C LEU A 325 -46.03 -18.41 10.30
N GLU A 326 -45.53 -18.59 9.08
CA GLU A 326 -46.13 -19.47 8.08
C GLU A 326 -46.02 -20.95 8.48
N GLU A 327 -44.87 -21.39 9.00
CA GLU A 327 -44.67 -22.73 9.53
C GLU A 327 -45.59 -22.99 10.73
N GLU A 328 -45.72 -22.04 11.66
CA GLU A 328 -46.64 -22.15 12.79
C GLU A 328 -48.10 -22.25 12.34
N ARG A 329 -48.51 -21.44 11.34
CA ARG A 329 -49.86 -21.51 10.76
C ARG A 329 -50.10 -22.87 10.11
N LEU A 330 -49.16 -23.36 9.30
CA LEU A 330 -49.27 -24.67 8.64
C LEU A 330 -49.31 -25.82 9.67
N LYS A 331 -48.55 -25.70 10.77
CA LYS A 331 -48.57 -26.68 11.86
C LYS A 331 -49.91 -26.68 12.59
N LYS A 332 -50.50 -25.51 12.89
CA LYS A 332 -51.84 -25.39 13.49
C LYS A 332 -52.90 -25.99 12.58
N GLU A 333 -52.88 -25.66 11.29
CA GLU A 333 -53.81 -26.19 10.29
C GLU A 333 -53.70 -27.73 10.16
N ARG A 334 -52.47 -28.28 10.14
CA ARG A 334 -52.25 -29.74 10.15
C ARG A 334 -52.74 -30.40 11.43
N GLU A 335 -52.55 -29.77 12.59
CA GLU A 335 -53.02 -30.32 13.87
C GLU A 335 -54.55 -30.30 13.97
N GLU A 336 -55.20 -29.25 13.49
CA GLU A 336 -56.67 -29.17 13.39
C GLU A 336 -57.24 -30.19 12.42
N ALA A 337 -56.64 -30.34 11.23
CA ALA A 337 -57.02 -31.37 10.27
C ALA A 337 -56.87 -32.79 10.85
N ALA A 338 -55.76 -33.09 11.54
CA ALA A 338 -55.55 -34.38 12.18
C ALA A 338 -56.53 -34.64 13.35
N LYS A 339 -56.94 -33.60 14.09
CA LYS A 339 -57.98 -33.71 15.13
C LYS A 339 -59.35 -33.99 14.51
N ALA A 340 -59.69 -33.31 13.41
CA ALA A 340 -60.93 -33.54 12.66
C ALA A 340 -60.99 -34.99 12.12
N GLU A 341 -59.92 -35.46 11.49
CA GLU A 341 -59.83 -36.83 10.94
C GLU A 341 -59.94 -37.89 12.05
N LYS A 342 -59.28 -37.69 13.20
CA LYS A 342 -59.41 -38.59 14.35
C LYS A 342 -60.84 -38.61 14.92
N ALA A 343 -61.54 -37.47 14.93
CA ALA A 343 -62.92 -37.40 15.41
C ALA A 343 -63.87 -38.12 14.45
N GLU A 344 -63.71 -37.94 13.14
CA GLU A 344 -64.49 -38.65 12.12
C GLU A 344 -64.19 -40.16 12.13
N GLY A 345 -62.92 -40.55 12.24
CA GLY A 345 -62.52 -41.95 12.33
C GLY A 345 -63.10 -42.67 13.56
N LYS A 346 -63.25 -41.97 14.70
CA LYS A 346 -63.94 -42.51 15.88
C LYS A 346 -65.44 -42.70 15.64
N LYS A 347 -66.11 -41.71 15.05
CA LYS A 347 -67.54 -41.79 14.70
C LYS A 347 -67.82 -42.93 13.70
N ALA A 348 -66.98 -43.08 12.69
CA ALA A 348 -67.11 -44.15 11.70
C ALA A 348 -66.93 -45.55 12.32
N LYS A 349 -65.94 -45.74 13.21
CA LYS A 349 -65.73 -47.01 13.93
C LYS A 349 -66.90 -47.37 14.85
N GLU A 350 -67.51 -46.37 15.51
CA GLU A 350 -68.66 -46.60 16.39
C GLU A 350 -69.92 -46.97 15.59
N ALA A 351 -70.17 -46.28 14.48
CA ALA A 351 -71.26 -46.61 13.55
C ALA A 351 -71.13 -48.03 12.97
N ALA A 352 -69.92 -48.43 12.57
CA ALA A 352 -69.65 -49.78 12.04
C ALA A 352 -69.89 -50.88 13.11
N LYS A 353 -69.49 -50.65 14.37
CA LYS A 353 -69.75 -51.60 15.48
C LYS A 353 -71.25 -51.75 15.75
N ASN A 354 -72.01 -50.65 15.71
CA ASN A 354 -73.45 -50.68 15.95
C ASN A 354 -74.20 -51.37 14.80
N ALA A 355 -73.80 -51.14 13.55
CA ALA A 355 -74.33 -51.85 12.38
C ALA A 355 -74.07 -53.37 12.45
N ALA A 356 -72.83 -53.77 12.78
CA ALA A 356 -72.47 -55.18 12.92
C ALA A 356 -73.29 -55.89 14.02
N LYS A 357 -73.49 -55.25 15.18
CA LYS A 357 -74.34 -55.81 16.26
C LYS A 357 -75.78 -56.02 15.80
N LYS A 358 -76.35 -55.08 15.04
CA LYS A 358 -77.72 -55.19 14.50
C LYS A 358 -77.82 -56.36 13.52
N ASN A 359 -76.88 -56.48 12.60
CA ASN A 359 -76.90 -57.55 11.60
C ASN A 359 -76.71 -58.94 12.25
N LYS A 360 -75.82 -59.10 13.23
CA LYS A 360 -75.68 -60.36 13.99
C LYS A 360 -76.98 -60.79 14.69
N ARG A 361 -77.77 -59.84 15.19
CA ARG A 361 -79.10 -60.13 15.78
C ARG A 361 -80.10 -60.61 14.74
N VAL A 362 -80.08 -60.03 13.53
CA VAL A 362 -80.95 -60.47 12.42
C VAL A 362 -80.67 -61.92 12.05
N LEU A 363 -79.40 -62.31 11.94
CA LEU A 363 -79.01 -63.70 11.63
C LEU A 363 -79.54 -64.67 12.69
N LYS A 364 -79.23 -64.44 13.98
CA LYS A 364 -79.73 -65.30 15.06
C LYS A 364 -81.27 -65.30 15.17
N GLY A 365 -81.92 -64.17 14.89
CA GLY A 365 -83.37 -64.05 14.88
C GLY A 365 -84.02 -64.85 13.75
N SER A 366 -83.45 -64.83 12.54
CA SER A 366 -84.02 -65.50 11.37
C SER A 366 -84.24 -67.00 11.56
N VAL A 367 -83.32 -67.71 12.22
CA VAL A 367 -83.47 -69.15 12.51
C VAL A 367 -84.46 -69.42 13.64
N LYS A 368 -84.59 -68.51 14.60
CA LYS A 368 -85.59 -68.58 15.66
C LYS A 368 -87.00 -68.36 15.11
N ASP A 369 -87.17 -67.41 14.21
CA ASP A 369 -88.47 -67.04 13.62
C ASP A 369 -89.08 -68.16 12.76
N VAL A 370 -88.24 -69.09 12.28
CA VAL A 370 -88.65 -70.32 11.57
C VAL A 370 -88.57 -71.57 12.45
N ASN A 371 -88.66 -71.39 13.77
CA ASN A 371 -88.65 -72.44 14.78
C ASN A 371 -87.48 -73.43 14.63
N TYR A 372 -86.28 -72.94 14.28
CA TYR A 372 -85.08 -73.77 14.11
C TYR A 372 -85.27 -74.96 13.15
N PHE A 373 -86.16 -74.78 12.17
CA PHE A 373 -86.52 -75.74 11.12
C PHE A 373 -87.19 -77.03 11.63
N VAL A 374 -87.90 -77.00 12.76
CA VAL A 374 -88.77 -78.10 13.18
C VAL A 374 -90.20 -77.93 12.64
N GLU A 375 -90.84 -79.01 12.21
CA GLU A 375 -92.14 -78.99 11.51
C GLU A 375 -93.36 -78.85 12.46
N SER A 376 -93.26 -79.34 13.70
CA SER A 376 -94.32 -79.21 14.71
C SER A 376 -93.77 -79.40 16.13
N GLY A 377 -94.24 -78.58 17.08
CA GLY A 377 -93.80 -78.59 18.48
C GLY A 377 -92.64 -77.64 18.77
N ASP A 378 -92.20 -77.64 20.03
CA ASP A 378 -91.05 -76.82 20.47
C ASP A 378 -89.72 -77.46 20.05
N ALA A 379 -88.81 -76.65 19.51
CA ALA A 379 -87.47 -77.12 19.17
C ALA A 379 -86.72 -77.61 20.42
N SER A 380 -86.09 -78.78 20.34
CA SER A 380 -85.27 -79.30 21.44
C SER A 380 -84.03 -78.44 21.65
N VAL A 381 -83.49 -78.43 22.87
CA VAL A 381 -82.25 -77.69 23.21
C VAL A 381 -81.11 -78.07 22.27
N ALA A 382 -80.97 -79.35 21.94
CA ALA A 382 -79.94 -79.84 21.02
C ALA A 382 -80.10 -79.32 19.58
N GLN A 383 -81.35 -79.18 19.10
CA GLN A 383 -81.63 -78.64 17.76
C GLN A 383 -81.32 -77.14 17.70
N ILE A 384 -81.73 -76.39 18.72
CA ILE A 384 -81.45 -74.95 18.86
C ILE A 384 -79.93 -74.71 18.86
N ASP A 385 -79.20 -75.47 19.68
CA ASP A 385 -77.75 -75.36 19.78
C ASP A 385 -77.04 -75.72 18.48
N SER A 386 -77.48 -76.76 17.78
CA SER A 386 -76.86 -77.14 16.50
C SER A 386 -77.11 -76.09 15.41
N VAL A 387 -78.32 -75.54 15.31
CA VAL A 387 -78.67 -74.51 14.32
C VAL A 387 -77.94 -73.20 14.62
N LEU A 388 -77.97 -72.76 15.88
CA LEU A 388 -77.26 -71.54 16.28
C LEU A 388 -75.74 -71.70 16.20
N GLY A 389 -75.20 -72.89 16.47
CA GLY A 389 -73.78 -73.20 16.31
C GLY A 389 -73.31 -73.00 14.87
N ASP A 390 -74.06 -73.50 13.89
CA ASP A 390 -73.75 -73.27 12.48
C ASP A 390 -73.87 -71.78 12.09
N VAL A 391 -74.92 -71.09 12.55
CA VAL A 391 -75.08 -69.64 12.32
C VAL A 391 -73.91 -68.86 12.91
N GLU A 392 -73.45 -69.21 14.11
CA GLU A 392 -72.30 -68.59 14.76
C GLU A 392 -70.99 -68.87 14.02
N GLN A 393 -70.82 -70.08 13.50
CA GLN A 393 -69.68 -70.45 12.68
C GLN A 393 -69.63 -69.62 11.39
N ILE A 394 -70.76 -69.50 10.68
CA ILE A 394 -70.91 -68.64 9.50
C ILE A 394 -70.60 -67.17 9.87
N MET A 395 -71.16 -66.67 10.97
CA MET A 395 -70.91 -65.31 11.46
C MET A 395 -69.45 -65.02 11.80
N SER A 396 -68.67 -66.03 12.19
CA SER A 396 -67.26 -65.87 12.55
C SER A 396 -66.35 -65.65 11.34
N GLN A 397 -66.79 -66.05 10.15
CA GLN A 397 -65.97 -66.07 8.92
C GLN A 397 -66.33 -64.98 7.89
N ILE A 398 -67.30 -64.13 8.23
CA ILE A 398 -67.77 -63.04 7.37
C ILE A 398 -67.42 -61.66 7.95
N ASN A 399 -67.00 -60.74 7.08
CA ASN A 399 -66.73 -59.36 7.45
C ASN A 399 -68.03 -58.54 7.63
N ASN A 400 -67.95 -57.26 8.03
CA ASN A 400 -69.14 -56.45 8.30
C ASN A 400 -70.02 -56.20 7.06
N GLU A 401 -69.44 -56.17 5.86
CA GLU A 401 -70.17 -55.98 4.60
C GLU A 401 -70.89 -57.27 4.21
N GLU A 402 -70.19 -58.40 4.25
CA GLU A 402 -70.75 -59.74 4.04
C GLU A 402 -71.86 -60.03 5.06
N LEU A 403 -71.66 -59.66 6.32
CA LEU A 403 -72.65 -59.77 7.39
C LEU A 403 -73.91 -58.91 7.13
N ALA A 404 -73.76 -57.70 6.59
CA ALA A 404 -74.88 -56.85 6.21
C ALA A 404 -75.64 -57.41 5.01
N ALA A 405 -74.92 -57.92 4.01
CA ALA A 405 -75.51 -58.55 2.82
C ALA A 405 -76.31 -59.80 3.21
N LEU A 406 -75.76 -60.67 4.07
CA LEU A 406 -76.43 -61.87 4.57
C LEU A 406 -77.67 -61.52 5.41
N ALA A 407 -77.57 -60.53 6.30
CA ALA A 407 -78.71 -60.03 7.05
C ALA A 407 -79.82 -59.48 6.14
N GLY A 408 -79.44 -58.81 5.04
CA GLY A 408 -80.37 -58.33 4.01
C GLY A 408 -81.06 -59.47 3.26
N LYS A 409 -80.31 -60.53 2.87
CA LYS A 409 -80.88 -61.74 2.25
C LYS A 409 -81.87 -62.44 3.19
N LEU A 410 -81.51 -62.61 4.47
CA LEU A 410 -82.37 -63.22 5.48
C LEU A 410 -83.61 -62.38 5.80
N GLY A 411 -83.47 -61.05 5.82
CA GLY A 411 -84.61 -60.15 5.96
C GLY A 411 -85.63 -60.28 4.82
N LYS A 412 -85.18 -60.59 3.60
CA LYS A 412 -86.06 -60.88 2.45
C LYS A 412 -86.70 -62.27 2.53
N ALA A 413 -85.99 -63.27 3.06
CA ALA A 413 -86.51 -64.62 3.27
C ALA A 413 -87.62 -64.66 4.36
N GLY A 414 -87.60 -63.73 5.31
CA GLY A 414 -88.68 -63.54 6.27
C GLY A 414 -88.89 -64.75 7.18
N LYS A 415 -90.12 -65.29 7.22
CA LYS A 415 -90.52 -66.45 8.04
C LYS A 415 -90.67 -67.74 7.22
N ASP A 416 -90.20 -67.74 5.98
CA ASP A 416 -90.20 -68.95 5.15
C ASP A 416 -89.02 -69.83 5.55
N ALA A 417 -89.30 -70.95 6.20
CA ALA A 417 -88.28 -71.89 6.67
C ALA A 417 -87.41 -72.43 5.53
N ALA A 418 -87.96 -72.67 4.34
CA ALA A 418 -87.21 -73.17 3.20
C ALA A 418 -86.31 -72.07 2.62
N ALA A 419 -86.82 -70.85 2.49
CA ALA A 419 -86.04 -69.71 2.00
C ALA A 419 -84.91 -69.32 2.97
N VAL A 420 -85.18 -69.31 4.28
CA VAL A 420 -84.16 -69.02 5.30
C VAL A 420 -83.07 -70.09 5.31
N LYS A 421 -83.45 -71.37 5.20
CA LYS A 421 -82.49 -72.48 5.12
C LYS A 421 -81.64 -72.41 3.84
N ALA A 422 -82.26 -72.08 2.71
CA ALA A 422 -81.56 -71.91 1.43
C ALA A 422 -80.53 -70.78 1.47
N VAL A 423 -80.86 -69.64 2.09
CA VAL A 423 -79.93 -68.51 2.24
C VAL A 423 -78.71 -68.89 3.09
N TYR A 424 -78.91 -69.64 4.19
CA TYR A 424 -77.78 -70.13 4.99
C TYR A 424 -76.98 -71.22 4.29
N ALA A 425 -77.63 -72.11 3.52
CA ALA A 425 -76.94 -73.16 2.77
C ALA A 425 -76.11 -72.59 1.62
N GLU A 426 -76.62 -71.59 0.89
CA GLU A 426 -75.88 -70.86 -0.15
C GLU A 426 -74.65 -70.17 0.44
N GLU A 427 -74.82 -69.50 1.58
CA GLU A 427 -73.71 -68.83 2.24
C GLU A 427 -72.68 -69.82 2.83
N ALA A 428 -73.15 -70.92 3.42
CA ALA A 428 -72.27 -71.99 3.90
C ALA A 428 -71.47 -72.59 2.73
N ALA A 429 -72.12 -72.88 1.60
CA ALA A 429 -71.47 -73.39 0.39
C ALA A 429 -70.42 -72.41 -0.16
N ARG A 430 -70.73 -71.11 -0.16
CA ARG A 430 -69.76 -70.06 -0.53
C ARG A 430 -68.55 -70.06 0.39
N LEU A 431 -68.77 -70.08 1.72
CA LEU A 431 -67.68 -70.06 2.69
C LEU A 431 -66.83 -71.34 2.66
N VAL A 432 -67.43 -72.48 2.32
CA VAL A 432 -66.71 -73.73 2.06
C VAL A 432 -65.90 -73.62 0.77
N GLY A 433 -66.48 -73.09 -0.32
CA GLY A 433 -65.79 -72.85 -1.59
C GLY A 433 -64.62 -71.86 -1.47
N ASP A 434 -64.76 -70.85 -0.62
CA ASP A 434 -63.71 -69.87 -0.30
C ASP A 434 -62.67 -70.43 0.69
N GLY A 435 -62.83 -71.67 1.18
CA GLY A 435 -61.92 -72.33 2.13
C GLY A 435 -61.95 -71.76 3.56
N LYS A 436 -62.96 -70.95 3.90
CA LYS A 436 -63.10 -70.30 5.21
C LYS A 436 -63.75 -71.19 6.27
N ILE A 437 -64.55 -72.17 5.85
CA ILE A 437 -65.18 -73.18 6.73
C ILE A 437 -65.01 -74.55 6.08
N LYS A 438 -64.85 -75.63 6.85
CA LYS A 438 -64.90 -77.00 6.29
C LYS A 438 -66.34 -77.48 6.22
N ASP A 439 -66.68 -78.25 5.20
CA ASP A 439 -68.02 -78.85 5.05
C ASP A 439 -68.45 -79.70 6.28
N THR A 440 -67.47 -80.26 7.01
CA THR A 440 -67.71 -81.00 8.26
C THR A 440 -68.10 -80.13 9.46
N ASP A 441 -67.87 -78.82 9.39
CA ASP A 441 -68.04 -77.88 10.50
C ASP A 441 -69.45 -77.26 10.51
N ILE A 442 -70.26 -77.49 9.46
CA ILE A 442 -71.67 -77.08 9.34
C ILE A 442 -72.54 -78.33 9.29
N LYS A 443 -73.50 -78.46 10.20
CA LYS A 443 -74.30 -79.69 10.38
C LYS A 443 -75.69 -79.60 9.76
N ILE A 444 -76.33 -78.44 9.87
CA ILE A 444 -77.72 -78.16 9.49
C ILE A 444 -77.82 -77.53 8.10
N PHE A 445 -76.90 -76.64 7.76
CA PHE A 445 -76.86 -75.93 6.46
C PHE A 445 -75.87 -76.53 5.47
N ARG A 446 -75.49 -77.80 5.71
CA ARG A 446 -74.61 -78.55 4.84
C ARG A 446 -75.25 -78.69 3.45
N THR A 447 -74.42 -78.61 2.41
CA THR A 447 -74.88 -78.76 1.02
C THR A 447 -75.02 -80.21 0.62
#